data_AF-A0A0F9XWF7-F1
#
_entry.id   AF-A0A0F9XWF7-F1
#
_cell.length_a   1.000
_cell.length_b   1.000
_cell.length_c   1.000
_cell.angle_alpha   90.00
_cell.angle_beta   90.00
_cell.angle_gamma   90.00
#
_symmetry.space_group_name_H-M   'P 1'
#
loop_
_entity.id
_entity.type
_entity.pdbx_description
1 polymer ?
#
loop_
_entity_poly.entity_id
_entity_poly.type
_entity_poly.pdbx_seq_one_letter_code
_entity_poly.pdbx_strand_id
1 'polypeptide(L)'
;MLISYFAGQDEHYHVIASCMAEPRIIRLADAIDEGLTLCPHCKDVAVKRCSKCRQTQPISAHHRNRKKADGLANQCRDCRNSSAKAYATNNREHINKQQREYRNRSYAKHRDRYLARSAVESAVLRGRMVKPDCCSECGADGRLEAHHEDYSRRLDVLWLCSDCHGKRHASEDMPRPDAGRNVPVEVVREVLRDRNLAETARTCGVPEDTIYHIFYQSKKAVRRSTVEKLEAGLGIKILVS
;
A
#
# COMPACT_ATOMS: atom_id res chain seq x y z
N MET A 1 -29.95 -6.20 11.21
CA MET A 1 -30.75 -7.07 12.09
C MET A 1 -29.83 -8.14 12.66
N LEU A 2 -30.04 -8.48 13.93
CA LEU A 2 -29.11 -9.14 14.83
C LEU A 2 -28.60 -10.51 14.33
N ILE A 3 -27.28 -10.70 14.46
CA ILE A 3 -26.62 -12.01 14.36
C ILE A 3 -26.90 -12.73 15.67
N SER A 4 -27.80 -13.71 15.66
CA SER A 4 -27.99 -14.61 16.79
C SER A 4 -27.18 -15.89 16.57
N TYR A 5 -26.19 -16.11 17.42
CA TYR A 5 -25.34 -17.30 17.46
C TYR A 5 -25.99 -18.31 18.41
N PHE A 6 -26.39 -19.49 17.94
CA PHE A 6 -26.77 -20.60 18.82
C PHE A 6 -25.62 -21.60 18.87
N ALA A 7 -25.04 -21.76 20.06
CA ALA A 7 -24.03 -22.76 20.35
C ALA A 7 -24.72 -24.09 20.68
N GLY A 8 -24.72 -25.01 19.73
CA GLY A 8 -24.96 -26.44 19.93
C GLY A 8 -23.77 -27.20 19.33
N GLN A 9 -23.22 -28.16 20.08
CA GLN A 9 -21.99 -28.86 19.72
C GLN A 9 -22.15 -29.54 18.33
N ASP A 10 -21.20 -29.25 17.44
CA ASP A 10 -20.92 -29.85 16.14
C ASP A 10 -21.72 -29.48 14.87
N GLU A 11 -22.63 -28.50 14.86
CA GLU A 11 -23.28 -28.08 13.61
C GLU A 11 -23.35 -26.56 13.40
N HIS A 12 -22.44 -26.04 12.57
CA HIS A 12 -22.45 -24.63 12.15
C HIS A 12 -23.49 -24.42 11.04
N TYR A 13 -24.62 -23.80 11.39
CA TYR A 13 -25.65 -23.36 10.45
C TYR A 13 -25.41 -21.91 10.02
N HIS A 14 -25.58 -21.62 8.73
CA HIS A 14 -25.49 -20.26 8.18
C HIS A 14 -26.81 -19.83 7.52
N VAL A 15 -27.19 -18.56 7.72
CA VAL A 15 -28.31 -17.94 7.01
C VAL A 15 -27.80 -17.51 5.62
N ILE A 16 -28.31 -18.12 4.56
CA ILE A 16 -28.01 -17.69 3.19
C ILE A 16 -29.11 -16.73 2.74
N ALA A 17 -28.75 -15.45 2.64
CA ALA A 17 -29.60 -14.45 1.99
C ALA A 17 -29.35 -14.49 0.47
N SER A 18 -30.30 -15.07 -0.28
CA SER A 18 -30.37 -14.90 -1.73
C SER A 18 -31.21 -13.67 -2.05
N CYS A 19 -30.74 -12.81 -2.94
CA CYS A 19 -31.40 -11.55 -3.31
C CYS A 19 -32.78 -11.73 -3.99
N MET A 20 -33.18 -12.96 -4.34
CA MET A 20 -34.42 -13.24 -5.09
C MET A 20 -35.26 -14.40 -4.51
N ALA A 21 -34.94 -14.92 -3.31
CA ALA A 21 -35.71 -16.00 -2.68
C ALA A 21 -35.72 -15.88 -1.15
N GLU A 22 -36.74 -16.46 -0.51
CA GLU A 22 -36.84 -16.54 0.95
C GLU A 22 -35.55 -17.12 1.56
N PRO A 23 -35.05 -16.55 2.68
CA PRO A 23 -33.81 -17.00 3.30
C PRO A 23 -33.95 -18.46 3.76
N ARG A 24 -33.04 -19.32 3.29
CA ARG A 24 -32.99 -20.74 3.69
C ARG A 24 -31.80 -20.95 4.63
N ILE A 25 -32.03 -21.69 5.71
CA ILE A 25 -30.98 -22.21 6.60
C ILE A 25 -30.55 -23.55 6.02
N ILE A 26 -29.30 -23.66 5.56
CA ILE A 26 -28.72 -24.92 5.08
C ILE A 26 -27.40 -25.21 5.80
N ARG A 27 -27.02 -26.48 5.90
CA ARG A 27 -25.71 -26.84 6.44
C ARG A 27 -24.62 -26.52 5.41
N LEU A 28 -23.45 -26.11 5.89
CA LEU A 28 -22.33 -25.72 5.04
C LEU A 28 -21.85 -26.85 4.11
N ALA A 29 -21.97 -28.12 4.55
CA ALA A 29 -21.63 -29.28 3.75
C ALA A 29 -22.56 -29.41 2.53
N ASP A 30 -23.86 -29.28 2.75
CA ASP A 30 -24.89 -29.38 1.70
C ASP A 30 -24.76 -28.24 0.68
N ALA A 31 -24.39 -27.03 1.13
CA ALA A 31 -24.13 -25.89 0.24
C ALA A 31 -22.95 -26.13 -0.74
N ILE A 32 -21.97 -26.94 -0.33
CA ILE A 32 -20.81 -27.29 -1.15
C ILE A 32 -21.16 -28.38 -2.16
N ASP A 33 -21.95 -29.37 -1.76
CA ASP A 33 -22.41 -30.46 -2.62
C ASP A 33 -23.39 -29.97 -3.71
N GLU A 34 -24.16 -28.91 -3.44
CA GLU A 34 -25.05 -28.26 -4.40
C GLU A 34 -24.34 -27.26 -5.35
N GLY A 35 -23.01 -27.10 -5.27
CA GLY A 35 -22.24 -26.30 -6.22
C GLY A 35 -22.49 -24.78 -6.16
N LEU A 36 -23.06 -24.28 -5.05
CA LEU A 36 -23.31 -22.86 -4.84
C LEU A 36 -22.00 -22.06 -4.82
N THR A 37 -21.70 -21.41 -5.95
CA THR A 37 -20.62 -20.43 -6.09
C THR A 37 -21.22 -19.02 -6.01
N LEU A 38 -20.61 -18.17 -5.19
CA LEU A 38 -21.21 -16.91 -4.76
C LEU A 38 -21.56 -15.96 -5.90
N CYS A 39 -22.70 -15.31 -5.72
CA CYS A 39 -23.13 -14.14 -6.47
C CYS A 39 -22.04 -13.03 -6.40
N PRO A 40 -21.62 -12.45 -7.53
CA PRO A 40 -20.53 -11.47 -7.59
C PRO A 40 -20.84 -10.10 -6.94
N HIS A 41 -22.05 -9.91 -6.38
CA HIS A 41 -22.50 -8.62 -5.83
C HIS A 41 -22.71 -8.60 -4.31
N CYS A 42 -22.99 -9.72 -3.64
CA CYS A 42 -23.20 -9.78 -2.18
C CYS A 42 -22.07 -10.56 -1.50
N LYS A 43 -21.25 -9.84 -0.71
CA LYS A 43 -20.02 -10.32 -0.07
C LYS A 43 -20.27 -11.15 1.21
N ASP A 44 -21.26 -12.02 1.21
CA ASP A 44 -21.58 -12.80 2.40
C ASP A 44 -21.06 -14.24 2.27
N VAL A 45 -19.90 -14.42 2.90
CA VAL A 45 -19.14 -15.65 3.16
C VAL A 45 -18.65 -16.42 1.93
N ALA A 46 -17.74 -15.79 1.18
CA ALA A 46 -16.91 -16.55 0.25
C ALA A 46 -15.95 -17.48 1.00
N VAL A 47 -15.97 -18.76 0.67
CA VAL A 47 -14.98 -19.75 1.11
C VAL A 47 -14.05 -20.13 -0.04
N LYS A 48 -12.82 -20.50 0.28
CA LYS A 48 -11.79 -20.91 -0.68
C LYS A 48 -10.99 -22.09 -0.15
N ARG A 49 -10.87 -23.11 -0.99
CA ARG A 49 -10.06 -24.30 -0.69
C ARG A 49 -8.57 -23.99 -0.79
N CYS A 50 -7.81 -24.30 0.26
CA CYS A 50 -6.35 -24.16 0.26
C CYS A 50 -5.70 -25.26 -0.60
N SER A 51 -4.77 -24.91 -1.48
CA SER A 51 -4.06 -25.90 -2.31
C SER A 51 -3.06 -26.78 -1.55
N LYS A 52 -2.67 -26.40 -0.31
CA LYS A 52 -1.70 -27.16 0.52
C LYS A 52 -2.41 -28.07 1.53
N CYS A 53 -3.17 -27.51 2.48
CA CYS A 53 -3.89 -28.33 3.48
C CYS A 53 -5.24 -28.87 3.00
N ARG A 54 -5.71 -28.45 1.82
CA ARG A 54 -7.00 -28.87 1.21
C ARG A 54 -8.27 -28.52 1.99
N GLN A 55 -8.16 -27.80 3.10
CA GLN A 55 -9.29 -27.29 3.87
C GLN A 55 -10.01 -26.15 3.14
N THR A 56 -11.34 -26.14 3.21
CA THR A 56 -12.20 -25.05 2.75
C THR A 56 -12.37 -24.06 3.89
N GLN A 57 -11.86 -22.84 3.70
CA GLN A 57 -11.84 -21.81 4.74
C GLN A 57 -12.39 -20.50 4.20
N PRO A 58 -12.88 -19.57 5.04
CA PRO A 58 -13.30 -18.25 4.61
C PRO A 58 -12.21 -17.52 3.81
N ILE A 59 -12.60 -16.66 2.86
CA ILE A 59 -11.64 -15.87 2.07
C ILE A 59 -10.69 -15.01 2.93
N SER A 60 -11.09 -14.65 4.14
CA SER A 60 -10.26 -13.93 5.11
C SER A 60 -9.03 -14.76 5.55
N ALA A 61 -9.12 -16.09 5.52
CA ALA A 61 -8.01 -17.00 5.80
C ALA A 61 -6.93 -17.01 4.70
N HIS A 62 -7.15 -16.29 3.59
CA HIS A 62 -6.20 -16.16 2.48
C HIS A 62 -5.65 -14.73 2.40
N HIS A 63 -4.44 -14.57 1.86
CA HIS A 63 -3.89 -13.24 1.57
C HIS A 63 -4.47 -12.69 0.26
N ARG A 64 -4.65 -11.37 0.17
CA ARG A 64 -5.02 -10.70 -1.09
C ARG A 64 -3.92 -10.89 -2.14
N ASN A 65 -4.31 -11.27 -3.35
CA ASN A 65 -3.43 -11.39 -4.50
C ASN A 65 -4.16 -10.89 -5.76
N ARG A 66 -3.94 -9.61 -6.09
CA ARG A 66 -4.59 -8.93 -7.23
C ARG A 66 -4.26 -9.52 -8.60
N LYS A 67 -3.27 -10.43 -8.70
CA LYS A 67 -2.90 -11.11 -9.94
C LYS A 67 -3.77 -12.33 -10.24
N LYS A 68 -4.58 -12.79 -9.27
CA LYS A 68 -5.49 -13.94 -9.45
C LYS A 68 -6.90 -13.43 -9.76
N ALA A 69 -7.64 -14.21 -10.54
CA ALA A 69 -8.99 -13.87 -10.98
C ALA A 69 -9.93 -13.58 -9.79
N ASP A 70 -9.80 -14.34 -8.70
CA ASP A 70 -10.57 -14.16 -7.46
C ASP A 70 -9.93 -13.19 -6.46
N GLY A 71 -8.81 -12.55 -6.83
CA GLY A 71 -8.12 -11.60 -5.98
C GLY A 71 -7.45 -12.18 -4.73
N LEU A 72 -7.32 -13.51 -4.61
CA LEU A 72 -6.83 -14.20 -3.41
C LEU A 72 -5.70 -15.21 -3.70
N ALA A 73 -4.84 -15.41 -2.70
CA ALA A 73 -3.85 -16.48 -2.73
C ALA A 73 -4.52 -17.88 -2.84
N ASN A 74 -3.80 -18.85 -3.39
CA ASN A 74 -4.25 -20.24 -3.46
C ASN A 74 -4.00 -21.01 -2.15
N GLN A 75 -3.10 -20.52 -1.31
CA GLN A 75 -2.76 -21.09 -0.01
C GLN A 75 -3.30 -20.20 1.12
N CYS A 76 -3.81 -20.84 2.18
CA CYS A 76 -4.20 -20.12 3.38
C CYS A 76 -2.97 -19.53 4.10
N ARG A 77 -3.23 -18.56 4.97
CA ARG A 77 -2.20 -17.86 5.77
C ARG A 77 -1.32 -18.82 6.55
N ASP A 78 -1.91 -19.83 7.19
CA ASP A 78 -1.16 -20.79 8.03
C ASP A 78 -0.23 -21.67 7.20
N CYS A 79 -0.73 -22.17 6.07
CA CYS A 79 0.07 -22.92 5.12
C CYS A 79 1.21 -22.10 4.53
N ARG A 80 0.98 -20.80 4.28
CA ARG A 80 2.01 -19.89 3.76
C ARG A 80 3.03 -19.53 4.84
N ASN A 81 2.59 -19.28 6.08
CA ASN A 81 3.45 -18.99 7.22
C ASN A 81 4.32 -20.18 7.60
N SER A 82 3.76 -21.39 7.63
CA SER A 82 4.53 -22.62 7.87
C SER A 82 5.58 -22.85 6.80
N SER A 83 5.24 -22.67 5.52
CA SER A 83 6.21 -22.75 4.42
C SER A 83 7.31 -21.69 4.55
N ALA A 84 6.97 -20.45 4.90
CA ALA A 84 7.93 -19.38 5.08
C ALA A 84 8.90 -19.66 6.25
N LYS A 85 8.38 -20.18 7.37
CA LYS A 85 9.21 -20.61 8.52
C LYS A 85 10.14 -21.75 8.12
N ALA A 86 9.63 -22.79 7.46
CA ALA A 86 10.45 -23.92 7.00
C ALA A 86 11.56 -23.46 6.04
N TYR A 87 11.23 -22.57 5.10
CA TYR A 87 12.21 -21.97 4.21
C TYR A 87 13.28 -21.19 4.97
N ALA A 88 12.89 -20.35 5.92
CA ALA A 88 13.81 -19.56 6.75
C ALA A 88 14.75 -20.43 7.57
N THR A 89 14.24 -21.51 8.17
CA THR A 89 15.05 -22.47 8.93
C THR A 89 16.03 -23.21 8.03
N ASN A 90 15.55 -23.79 6.93
CA ASN A 90 16.37 -24.64 6.04
C ASN A 90 17.39 -23.84 5.22
N ASN A 91 17.14 -22.55 4.99
CA ASN A 91 18.02 -21.68 4.20
C ASN A 91 18.69 -20.60 5.05
N ARG A 92 18.82 -20.84 6.36
CA ARG A 92 19.31 -19.84 7.33
C ARG A 92 20.66 -19.25 6.92
N GLU A 93 21.61 -20.10 6.51
CA GLU A 93 22.93 -19.63 6.08
C GLU A 93 22.85 -18.75 4.82
N HIS A 94 22.11 -19.20 3.81
CA HIS A 94 21.90 -18.45 2.58
C HIS A 94 21.25 -17.08 2.86
N ILE A 95 20.21 -17.05 3.69
CA ILE A 95 19.53 -15.82 4.10
C ILE A 95 20.49 -14.90 4.85
N ASN A 96 21.29 -15.43 5.79
CA ASN A 96 22.27 -14.65 6.53
C ASN A 96 23.35 -14.05 5.62
N LYS A 97 23.81 -14.81 4.62
CA LYS A 97 24.75 -14.32 3.60
C LYS A 97 24.13 -13.18 2.80
N GLN A 98 22.92 -13.38 2.26
CA GLN A 98 22.19 -12.34 1.52
C GLN A 98 21.95 -11.07 2.36
N GLN A 99 21.58 -11.23 3.63
CA GLN A 99 21.42 -10.11 4.56
C GLN A 99 22.73 -9.38 4.86
N ARG A 100 23.85 -10.11 5.00
CA ARG A 100 25.18 -9.52 5.16
C ARG A 100 25.57 -8.72 3.92
N GLU A 101 25.39 -9.28 2.73
CA GLU A 101 25.66 -8.60 1.46
C GLU A 101 24.80 -7.35 1.27
N TYR A 102 23.50 -7.42 1.60
CA TYR A 102 22.62 -6.26 1.58
C TYR A 102 23.08 -5.18 2.56
N ARG A 103 23.39 -5.55 3.82
CA ARG A 103 23.90 -4.61 4.83
C ARG A 103 25.21 -3.96 4.39
N ASN A 104 26.15 -4.72 3.83
CA ASN A 104 27.41 -4.19 3.35
C ASN A 104 27.22 -3.21 2.20
N ARG A 105 26.36 -3.53 1.23
CA ARG A 105 26.03 -2.62 0.12
C ARG A 105 25.35 -1.35 0.61
N SER A 106 24.40 -1.47 1.53
CA SER A 106 23.72 -0.33 2.13
C SER A 106 24.69 0.56 2.91
N TYR A 107 25.56 -0.05 3.73
CA TYR A 107 26.61 0.65 4.47
C TYR A 107 27.59 1.37 3.55
N ALA A 108 28.07 0.72 2.49
CA ALA A 108 28.97 1.35 1.53
C ALA A 108 28.32 2.57 0.84
N LYS A 109 27.03 2.47 0.49
CA LYS A 109 26.27 3.55 -0.16
C LYS A 109 25.91 4.70 0.79
N HIS A 110 25.67 4.41 2.05
CA HIS A 110 25.15 5.35 3.04
C HIS A 110 26.06 5.48 4.27
N ARG A 111 27.37 5.36 4.03
CA ARG A 111 28.39 5.33 5.08
C ARG A 111 28.34 6.56 5.96
N ASP A 112 28.27 7.74 5.36
CA ASP A 112 28.26 8.99 6.11
C ASP A 112 27.01 9.14 6.97
N ARG A 113 25.85 8.70 6.47
CA ARG A 113 24.61 8.65 7.27
C ARG A 113 24.75 7.76 8.49
N TYR A 114 25.35 6.59 8.32
CA TYR A 114 25.61 5.68 9.44
C TYR A 114 26.56 6.31 10.46
N LEU A 115 27.67 6.91 10.00
CA LEU A 115 28.66 7.52 10.88
C LEU A 115 28.13 8.74 11.61
N ALA A 116 27.34 9.59 10.94
CA ALA A 116 26.70 10.75 11.53
C ALA A 116 25.74 10.34 12.66
N ARG A 117 24.85 9.38 12.40
CA ARG A 117 23.94 8.83 13.41
C ARG A 117 24.70 8.22 14.59
N SER A 118 25.70 7.39 14.30
CA SER A 118 26.51 6.74 15.35
C SER A 118 27.27 7.76 16.20
N ALA A 119 27.76 8.86 15.61
CA ALA A 119 28.44 9.93 16.32
C ALA A 119 27.51 10.65 17.30
N VAL A 120 26.28 10.99 16.88
CA VAL A 120 25.26 11.63 17.74
C VAL A 120 24.85 10.69 18.88
N GLU A 121 24.50 9.44 18.58
CA GLU A 121 24.14 8.43 19.59
C GLU A 121 25.25 8.29 20.64
N SER A 122 26.50 8.21 20.17
CA SER A 122 27.70 8.16 21.02
C SER A 122 27.88 9.42 21.86
N ALA A 123 27.67 10.61 21.29
CA ALA A 123 27.87 11.87 21.99
C ALA A 123 26.83 12.08 23.09
N VAL A 124 25.56 11.73 22.81
CA VAL A 124 24.47 11.76 23.79
C VAL A 124 24.72 10.74 24.90
N LEU A 125 25.02 9.49 24.54
CA LEU A 125 25.28 8.42 25.52
C LEU A 125 26.45 8.77 26.46
N ARG A 126 27.48 9.44 25.94
CA ARG A 126 28.67 9.87 26.71
C ARG A 126 28.51 11.25 27.38
N GLY A 127 27.34 11.88 27.28
CA GLY A 127 27.09 13.20 27.86
C GLY A 127 27.87 14.36 27.23
N ARG A 128 28.46 14.18 26.04
CA ARG A 128 29.16 15.24 25.28
C ARG A 128 28.19 16.11 24.46
N MET A 129 26.95 15.65 24.33
CA MET A 129 25.86 16.35 23.66
C MET A 129 24.60 16.16 24.51
N VAL A 130 23.92 17.25 24.81
CA VAL A 130 22.65 17.20 25.54
C VAL A 130 21.53 17.18 24.52
N LYS A 131 20.64 16.20 24.63
CA LYS A 131 19.42 16.13 23.85
C LYS A 131 18.39 17.07 24.49
N PRO A 132 17.80 18.03 23.76
CA PRO A 132 16.76 18.90 24.29
C PRO A 132 15.46 18.11 24.53
N ASP A 133 14.59 18.66 25.36
CA ASP A 133 13.29 18.05 25.68
C ASP A 133 12.20 18.40 24.65
N CYS A 134 12.43 19.44 23.84
CA CYS A 134 11.47 19.96 22.86
C CYS A 134 12.04 20.01 21.43
N CYS A 135 11.14 19.86 20.46
CA CYS A 135 11.43 19.99 19.03
C CYS A 135 11.89 21.42 18.69
N SER A 136 12.97 21.55 17.93
CA SER A 136 13.52 22.85 17.53
C SER A 136 12.64 23.63 16.54
N GLU A 137 11.73 22.97 15.83
CA GLU A 137 10.83 23.63 14.88
C GLU A 137 9.47 24.00 15.47
N CYS A 138 8.79 23.04 16.11
CA CYS A 138 7.43 23.24 16.59
C CYS A 138 7.31 23.39 18.11
N GLY A 139 8.40 23.19 18.86
CA GLY A 139 8.41 23.28 20.33
C GLY A 139 7.73 22.11 21.05
N ALA A 140 7.16 21.14 20.32
CA ALA A 140 6.51 19.98 20.93
C ALA A 140 7.50 19.14 21.74
N ASP A 141 7.07 18.68 22.91
CA ASP A 141 7.81 17.74 23.74
C ASP A 141 7.69 16.30 23.22
N GLY A 142 8.55 15.42 23.73
CA GLY A 142 8.48 13.98 23.45
C GLY A 142 9.67 13.43 22.68
N ARG A 143 9.43 12.38 21.87
CA ARG A 143 10.54 11.66 21.20
C ARG A 143 11.10 12.48 20.05
N LEU A 144 12.28 13.06 20.28
CA LEU A 144 13.02 13.74 19.22
C LEU A 144 13.98 12.79 18.49
N GLU A 145 14.15 13.07 17.21
CA GLU A 145 15.06 12.46 16.25
C GLU A 145 16.11 13.50 15.83
N ALA A 146 17.34 13.05 15.59
CA ALA A 146 18.41 13.91 15.12
C ALA A 146 18.36 13.99 13.59
N HIS A 147 17.99 15.16 13.06
CA HIS A 147 18.04 15.47 11.64
C HIS A 147 19.43 15.96 11.27
N HIS A 148 20.00 15.43 10.19
CA HIS A 148 21.25 15.91 9.61
C HIS A 148 20.94 16.61 8.28
N GLU A 149 21.16 17.91 8.21
CA GLU A 149 21.14 18.65 6.93
C GLU A 149 22.36 18.28 6.07
N ASP A 150 23.51 18.12 6.72
CA ASP A 150 24.75 17.65 6.12
C ASP A 150 25.35 16.51 6.95
N TYR A 151 25.25 15.29 6.44
CA TYR A 151 25.79 14.09 7.08
C TYR A 151 27.32 14.08 7.22
N SER A 152 28.05 14.96 6.52
CA SER A 152 29.50 15.13 6.73
C SER A 152 29.80 15.83 8.06
N ARG A 153 28.90 16.71 8.51
CA ARG A 153 28.94 17.42 9.79
C ARG A 153 28.23 16.62 10.87
N ARG A 154 28.85 15.52 11.28
CA ARG A 154 28.22 14.44 12.06
C ARG A 154 27.50 14.84 13.36
N LEU A 155 28.00 15.84 14.07
CA LEU A 155 27.41 16.33 15.34
C LEU A 155 26.54 17.56 15.17
N ASP A 156 26.42 18.06 13.94
CA ASP A 156 25.54 19.17 13.62
C ASP A 156 24.17 18.60 13.28
N VAL A 157 23.25 18.74 14.22
CA VAL A 157 21.91 18.15 14.12
C VAL A 157 20.84 19.09 14.62
N LEU A 158 19.69 19.03 13.96
CA LEU A 158 18.45 19.61 14.46
C LEU A 158 17.66 18.53 15.20
N TRP A 159 17.18 18.84 16.39
CA TRP A 159 16.37 17.91 17.18
C TRP A 159 14.90 18.12 16.85
N LEU A 160 14.33 17.20 16.06
CA LEU A 160 12.98 17.34 15.53
C LEU A 160 12.08 16.20 16.03
N CYS A 161 10.79 16.47 16.25
CA CYS A 161 9.82 15.39 16.41
C CYS A 161 9.66 14.61 15.09
N SER A 162 9.12 13.39 15.14
CA SER A 162 8.98 12.55 13.93
C SER A 162 8.19 13.22 12.79
N ASP A 163 7.20 14.07 13.11
CA ASP A 163 6.42 14.82 12.11
C ASP A 163 7.26 15.90 11.41
N CYS A 164 7.98 16.72 12.18
CA CYS A 164 8.89 17.73 11.63
C CYS A 164 10.05 17.09 10.87
N HIS A 165 10.63 16.03 11.42
CA HIS A 165 11.69 15.26 10.76
C HIS A 165 11.22 14.70 9.40
N GLY A 166 10.02 14.12 9.34
CA GLY A 166 9.42 13.64 8.09
C GLY A 166 9.16 14.75 7.08
N LYS A 167 8.68 15.92 7.52
CA LYS A 167 8.50 17.10 6.66
C LYS A 167 9.83 17.61 6.11
N ARG A 168 10.88 17.63 6.93
CA ARG A 168 12.23 18.07 6.53
C ARG A 168 12.82 17.15 5.47
N HIS A 169 12.76 15.82 5.65
CA HIS A 169 13.13 14.86 4.60
C HIS A 169 12.28 15.02 3.34
N ALA A 170 10.97 15.26 3.46
CA ALA A 170 10.11 15.50 2.30
C ALA A 170 10.45 16.79 1.54
N SER A 171 11.04 17.79 2.20
CA SER A 171 11.50 19.04 1.59
C SER A 171 12.90 18.95 0.98
N GLU A 172 13.79 18.13 1.56
CA GLU A 172 15.16 17.90 1.08
C GLU A 172 15.24 16.82 0.00
N ASP A 173 14.33 15.84 0.04
CA ASP A 173 14.01 14.98 -1.08
C ASP A 173 13.38 15.86 -2.15
N MET A 174 14.23 16.49 -2.98
CA MET A 174 13.86 17.00 -4.30
C MET A 174 12.81 16.06 -4.91
N PRO A 175 11.73 16.59 -5.51
CA PRO A 175 10.68 15.76 -6.06
C PRO A 175 11.33 14.64 -6.85
N ARG A 176 11.00 13.39 -6.51
CA ARG A 176 11.41 12.21 -7.28
C ARG A 176 11.35 12.59 -8.77
N PRO A 177 12.26 12.13 -9.65
CA PRO A 177 12.17 12.45 -11.08
C PRO A 177 10.87 11.95 -11.76
N ASP A 178 9.95 11.33 -11.00
CA ASP A 178 8.56 11.06 -11.36
C ASP A 178 7.55 12.16 -11.00
N ALA A 179 7.98 13.29 -10.44
CA ALA A 179 7.13 14.47 -10.22
C ALA A 179 6.69 15.12 -11.54
N GLY A 180 7.36 14.81 -12.66
CA GLY A 180 6.87 15.07 -14.01
C GLY A 180 6.01 13.95 -14.61
N ARG A 181 5.82 12.80 -13.92
CA ARG A 181 5.04 11.66 -14.42
C ARG A 181 3.56 11.74 -14.11
N ASN A 182 3.09 12.61 -13.21
CA ASN A 182 1.66 12.80 -12.99
C ASN A 182 1.32 14.29 -12.88
N VAL A 183 0.28 14.72 -13.58
CA VAL A 183 -0.24 16.09 -13.56
C VAL A 183 -1.43 16.15 -12.59
N PRO A 184 -1.57 17.19 -11.75
CA PRO A 184 -2.74 17.36 -10.89
C PRO A 184 -4.05 17.22 -11.68
N VAL A 185 -5.02 16.50 -11.13
CA VAL A 185 -6.26 16.19 -11.88
C VAL A 185 -7.04 17.47 -12.19
N GLU A 186 -6.90 18.49 -11.34
CA GLU A 186 -7.58 19.76 -11.42
C GLU A 186 -7.20 20.52 -12.70
N VAL A 187 -5.91 20.49 -13.06
CA VAL A 187 -5.40 21.11 -14.30
C VAL A 187 -5.98 20.40 -15.53
N VAL A 188 -6.05 19.06 -15.49
CA VAL A 188 -6.60 18.28 -16.62
C VAL A 188 -8.12 18.44 -16.71
N ARG A 189 -8.82 18.61 -15.59
CA ARG A 189 -10.27 18.89 -15.59
C ARG A 189 -10.59 20.24 -16.20
N GLU A 190 -9.76 21.26 -15.97
CA GLU A 190 -9.91 22.57 -16.62
C GLU A 190 -9.92 22.42 -18.14
N VAL A 191 -8.96 21.66 -18.67
CA VAL A 191 -8.85 21.38 -20.12
C VAL A 191 -10.08 20.67 -20.69
N LEU A 192 -10.73 19.83 -19.88
CA LEU A 192 -11.86 19.00 -20.28
C LEU A 192 -13.23 19.64 -20.01
N ARG A 193 -13.31 20.75 -19.26
CA ARG A 193 -14.56 21.32 -18.71
C ARG A 193 -15.64 21.56 -19.76
N ASP A 194 -15.28 22.13 -20.90
CA ASP A 194 -16.23 22.54 -21.94
C ASP A 194 -16.17 21.66 -23.19
N ARG A 195 -15.60 20.45 -23.06
CA ARG A 195 -15.40 19.53 -24.19
C ARG A 195 -16.35 18.35 -24.14
N ASN A 196 -16.73 17.86 -25.30
CA ASN A 196 -17.38 16.55 -25.41
C ASN A 196 -16.37 15.46 -25.02
N LEU A 197 -16.59 14.79 -23.89
CA LEU A 197 -15.65 13.81 -23.33
C LEU A 197 -15.47 12.58 -24.23
N ALA A 198 -16.54 12.10 -24.87
CA ALA A 198 -16.51 10.95 -25.76
C ALA A 198 -15.73 11.25 -27.05
N GLU A 199 -15.92 12.44 -27.60
CA GLU A 199 -15.15 12.93 -28.75
C GLU A 199 -13.68 13.14 -28.39
N THR A 200 -13.42 13.77 -27.23
CA THR A 200 -12.06 14.00 -26.72
C THR A 200 -11.31 12.68 -26.54
N ALA A 201 -11.97 11.65 -25.99
CA ALA A 201 -11.41 10.32 -25.84
C ALA A 201 -10.96 9.71 -27.18
N ARG A 202 -11.83 9.79 -28.20
CA ARG A 202 -11.54 9.30 -29.56
C ARG A 202 -10.38 10.07 -30.19
N THR A 203 -10.44 11.40 -30.21
CA THR A 203 -9.43 12.26 -30.83
C THR A 203 -8.05 12.09 -30.19
N CYS A 204 -7.99 11.91 -28.87
CA CYS A 204 -6.73 11.79 -28.15
C CYS A 204 -6.21 10.35 -28.04
N GLY A 205 -6.94 9.34 -28.53
CA GLY A 205 -6.53 7.93 -28.37
C GLY A 205 -6.43 7.50 -26.89
N VAL A 206 -7.34 8.02 -26.06
CA VAL A 206 -7.47 7.71 -24.63
C VAL A 206 -8.79 6.96 -24.43
N PRO A 207 -8.80 5.83 -23.69
CA PRO A 207 -10.04 5.13 -23.38
C PRO A 207 -11.10 6.05 -22.75
N GLU A 208 -12.34 5.95 -23.21
CA GLU A 208 -13.43 6.83 -22.80
C GLU A 208 -13.68 6.77 -21.29
N ASP A 209 -13.65 5.57 -20.70
CA ASP A 209 -13.70 5.34 -19.25
C ASP A 209 -12.62 6.13 -18.48
N THR A 210 -11.43 6.24 -19.05
CA THR A 210 -10.30 6.97 -18.47
C THR A 210 -10.59 8.47 -18.44
N ILE A 211 -11.18 9.05 -19.49
CA ILE A 211 -11.60 10.46 -19.53
C ILE A 211 -12.72 10.72 -18.51
N TYR A 212 -13.73 9.85 -18.44
CA TYR A 212 -14.79 9.96 -17.42
C TYR A 212 -14.24 9.86 -16.00
N HIS A 213 -13.26 8.97 -15.75
CA HIS A 213 -12.62 8.86 -14.44
C HIS A 213 -11.76 10.07 -14.08
N ILE A 214 -11.16 10.74 -15.06
CA ILE A 214 -10.43 12.00 -14.81
C ILE A 214 -11.43 13.10 -14.43
N PHE A 215 -12.54 13.19 -15.17
CA PHE A 215 -13.51 14.26 -14.99
C PHE A 215 -14.35 14.09 -13.71
N TYR A 216 -14.96 12.92 -13.51
CA TYR A 216 -15.99 12.71 -12.47
C TYR A 216 -15.49 12.01 -11.20
N GLN A 217 -14.34 11.33 -11.20
CA GLN A 217 -13.84 10.63 -10.01
C GLN A 217 -12.74 11.37 -9.28
N SER A 218 -12.63 11.15 -7.97
CA SER A 218 -11.64 11.73 -7.06
C SER A 218 -10.22 11.14 -7.22
N LYS A 219 -9.67 11.14 -8.44
CA LYS A 219 -8.22 10.93 -8.64
C LYS A 219 -7.47 12.16 -8.13
N LYS A 220 -6.29 11.97 -7.53
CA LYS A 220 -5.43 13.10 -7.12
C LYS A 220 -4.52 13.61 -8.25
N ALA A 221 -4.26 12.77 -9.26
CA ALA A 221 -3.40 13.12 -10.38
C ALA A 221 -3.64 12.19 -11.60
N VAL A 222 -3.22 12.65 -12.78
CA VAL A 222 -3.32 11.97 -14.07
C VAL A 222 -1.92 11.66 -14.58
N ARG A 223 -1.68 10.45 -15.09
CA ARG A 223 -0.37 10.07 -15.63
C ARG A 223 0.04 10.95 -16.82
N ARG A 224 1.31 11.33 -16.89
CA ARG A 224 1.91 12.16 -17.94
C ARG A 224 1.73 11.53 -19.32
N SER A 225 1.83 10.20 -19.43
CA SER A 225 1.55 9.50 -20.69
C SER A 225 0.10 9.65 -21.17
N THR A 226 -0.85 9.87 -20.26
CA THR A 226 -2.24 10.22 -20.62
C THR A 226 -2.36 11.69 -20.98
N VAL A 227 -1.62 12.57 -20.30
CA VAL A 227 -1.58 14.01 -20.60
C VAL A 227 -0.93 14.29 -21.95
N GLU A 228 0.16 13.61 -22.32
CA GLU A 228 0.82 13.73 -23.62
C GLU A 228 -0.12 13.36 -24.77
N LYS A 229 -0.99 12.37 -24.57
CA LYS A 229 -2.04 12.01 -25.52
C LYS A 229 -3.10 13.10 -25.66
N LEU A 230 -3.50 13.73 -24.55
CA LEU A 230 -4.42 14.86 -24.56
C LEU A 230 -3.79 16.09 -25.24
N GLU A 231 -2.53 16.39 -24.94
CA GLU A 231 -1.76 17.47 -25.57
C GLU A 231 -1.68 17.27 -27.09
N ALA A 232 -1.31 16.06 -27.53
CA ALA A 232 -1.20 15.72 -28.95
C ALA A 232 -2.56 15.75 -29.67
N GLY A 233 -3.61 15.16 -29.07
CA GLY A 233 -4.93 15.09 -29.69
C GLY A 233 -5.67 16.43 -29.73
N LEU A 234 -5.43 17.31 -28.74
CA LEU A 234 -6.09 18.62 -28.67
C LEU A 234 -5.24 19.76 -29.25
N GLY A 235 -3.97 19.50 -29.60
CA GLY A 235 -3.05 20.53 -30.09
C GLY A 235 -2.70 21.58 -29.03
N ILE A 236 -2.64 21.19 -27.76
CA ILE A 236 -2.37 22.08 -26.62
C ILE A 236 -1.12 21.64 -25.85
N LYS A 237 -0.61 22.51 -24.99
CA LYS A 237 0.43 22.17 -24.03
C LYS A 237 -0.04 22.48 -22.61
N ILE A 238 -0.03 21.48 -21.73
CA ILE A 238 -0.48 21.62 -20.35
C ILE A 238 0.75 21.89 -19.49
N LEU A 239 0.91 23.15 -19.09
CA LEU A 239 2.00 23.58 -18.21
C LEU A 239 1.62 23.32 -16.76
N VAL A 240 2.51 22.67 -16.02
CA VAL A 240 2.39 22.47 -14.57
C VAL A 240 3.42 23.37 -13.91
N SER A 241 2.99 24.36 -13.15
CA SER A 241 3.84 25.25 -12.33
C SER A 241 4.30 24.54 -11.06
#